data_AF-A0A9E1J373-F1
#
_entry.id   AF-A0A9E1J373-F1
#
_cell.length_a   1.000
_cell.length_b   1.000
_cell.length_c   1.000
_cell.angle_alpha   90.00
_cell.angle_beta   90.00
_cell.angle_gamma   90.00
#
_symmetry.space_group_name_H-M   'P 1'
#
loop_
_entity.id
_entity.type
_entity.pdbx_description
1 polymer ?
#
loop_
_entity_poly.entity_id
_entity_poly.type
_entity_poly.pdbx_seq_one_letter_code
_entity_poly.pdbx_strand_id
1 'polypeptide(L)'
;ETGIPSSGVEDHNRQLEKRLTKVTNFDYGDHWAQIEGDGPAAIITWGSTTGPVRQAMRRIDPHGERLRLISLRLISPAQPECLARALAGCERIMVVEQSQMAQFFGHLKAQFDLPSHADLYARPGPQPFRADEIAAKLEDWLS
;
A
#
# COMPACT_ATOMS: atom_id res chain seq x y z
N GLU A 1 -5.99 -22.29 28.43
CA GLU A 1 -5.76 -23.53 27.65
C GLU A 1 -4.52 -24.22 28.19
N THR A 2 -4.49 -25.56 28.18
CA THR A 2 -3.48 -26.39 28.86
C THR A 2 -2.33 -26.86 27.96
N GLY A 3 -2.34 -26.53 26.65
CA GLY A 3 -1.30 -26.90 25.71
C GLY A 3 -1.27 -28.38 25.31
N ILE A 4 -2.34 -29.13 25.60
CA ILE A 4 -2.44 -30.56 25.29
C ILE A 4 -2.62 -30.73 23.77
N PRO A 5 -1.80 -31.56 23.09
CA PRO A 5 -1.97 -31.86 21.67
C PRO A 5 -3.33 -32.49 21.38
N SER A 6 -3.98 -32.07 20.30
CA SER A 6 -5.22 -32.66 19.78
C SER A 6 -5.14 -32.81 18.27
N SER A 7 -5.63 -33.94 17.75
CA SER A 7 -5.78 -34.23 16.32
C SER A 7 -7.23 -34.05 15.83
N GLY A 8 -8.14 -33.60 16.69
CA GLY A 8 -9.55 -33.38 16.33
C GLY A 8 -9.73 -32.19 15.39
N VAL A 9 -10.54 -32.36 14.34
CA VAL A 9 -10.82 -31.30 13.35
C VAL A 9 -11.47 -30.06 13.99
N GLU A 10 -12.41 -30.27 14.92
CA GLU A 10 -13.07 -29.16 15.62
C GLU A 10 -12.08 -28.35 16.46
N ASP A 11 -11.24 -29.02 17.24
CA ASP A 11 -10.17 -28.38 17.99
C ASP A 11 -9.22 -27.63 17.04
N HIS A 12 -8.83 -28.25 15.93
CA HIS A 12 -7.95 -27.64 14.95
C HIS A 12 -8.54 -26.33 14.38
N ASN A 13 -9.79 -26.37 13.92
CA ASN A 13 -10.48 -25.21 13.36
C ASN A 13 -10.66 -24.09 14.39
N ARG A 14 -11.08 -24.42 15.61
CA ARG A 14 -11.20 -23.46 16.72
C ARG A 14 -9.86 -22.79 17.03
N GLN A 15 -8.77 -23.56 17.00
CA GLN A 15 -7.43 -23.03 17.26
C GLN A 15 -6.90 -22.17 16.10
N LEU A 16 -7.22 -22.51 14.84
CA LEU A 16 -6.91 -21.68 13.67
C LEU A 16 -7.66 -20.35 13.73
N GLU A 17 -8.96 -20.38 13.96
CA GLU A 17 -9.81 -19.19 14.07
C GLU A 17 -9.31 -18.26 15.18
N LYS A 18 -8.97 -18.81 16.35
CA LYS A 18 -8.39 -18.03 17.44
C LYS A 18 -7.06 -17.37 17.06
N ARG A 19 -6.21 -18.02 16.24
CA ARG A 19 -4.95 -17.43 15.78
C ARG A 19 -5.18 -16.36 14.72
N LEU A 20 -6.12 -16.58 13.80
CA LEU A 20 -6.48 -15.63 12.77
C LEU A 20 -7.05 -14.34 13.39
N THR A 21 -8.04 -14.48 14.26
CA THR A 21 -8.71 -13.35 14.91
C THR A 21 -7.80 -12.49 15.77
N LYS A 22 -6.70 -13.05 16.31
CA LYS A 22 -5.66 -12.26 17.02
C LYS A 22 -5.02 -11.19 16.14
N VAL A 23 -4.87 -11.45 14.84
CA VAL A 23 -4.24 -10.50 13.91
C VAL A 23 -5.28 -9.73 13.12
N THR A 24 -6.39 -10.35 12.70
CA THR A 24 -7.41 -9.66 11.88
C THR A 24 -8.27 -8.69 12.67
N ASN A 25 -8.50 -8.96 13.97
CA ASN A 25 -9.30 -8.09 14.83
C ASN A 25 -8.46 -7.12 15.64
N PHE A 26 -7.13 -7.11 15.44
CA PHE A 26 -6.27 -6.12 16.06
C PHE A 26 -6.52 -4.76 15.41
N ASP A 27 -6.78 -3.74 16.23
CA ASP A 27 -6.89 -2.37 15.74
C ASP A 27 -5.49 -1.80 15.51
N TYR A 28 -5.07 -1.75 14.24
CA TYR A 28 -3.80 -1.17 13.84
C TYR A 28 -3.80 0.36 13.87
N GLY A 29 -4.95 1.01 14.09
CA GLY A 29 -5.11 2.46 14.03
C GLY A 29 -4.52 3.05 12.75
N ASP A 30 -3.91 4.23 12.85
CA ASP A 30 -3.24 4.89 11.72
C ASP A 30 -1.89 4.25 11.33
N HIS A 31 -1.46 3.18 12.00
CA HIS A 31 -0.16 2.57 11.70
C HIS A 31 -0.16 1.70 10.44
N TRP A 32 -1.32 1.43 9.82
CA TRP A 32 -1.40 0.63 8.60
C TRP A 32 -0.73 1.32 7.39
N ALA A 33 -0.78 2.66 7.33
CA ALA A 33 -0.17 3.46 6.27
C ALA A 33 0.16 4.89 6.74
N GLN A 34 1.08 5.54 6.03
CA GLN A 34 1.27 6.99 6.09
C GLN A 34 0.57 7.63 4.90
N ILE A 35 -0.29 8.62 5.15
CA ILE A 35 -1.03 9.34 4.12
C ILE A 35 -0.64 10.82 4.15
N GLU A 36 -0.30 11.39 2.98
CA GLU A 36 0.12 12.78 2.83
C GLU A 36 -0.49 13.41 1.58
N GLY A 37 -0.99 14.65 1.68
CA GLY A 37 -1.70 15.33 0.59
C GLY A 37 -3.16 14.89 0.47
N ASP A 38 -3.95 15.67 -0.26
CA ASP A 38 -5.40 15.43 -0.43
C ASP A 38 -5.83 15.44 -1.91
N GLY A 39 -4.88 15.53 -2.84
CA GLY A 39 -5.20 15.63 -4.26
C GLY A 39 -5.85 14.37 -4.88
N PRO A 40 -6.49 14.53 -6.04
CA PRO A 40 -7.26 13.46 -6.69
C PRO A 40 -6.38 12.38 -7.35
N ALA A 41 -5.08 12.59 -7.50
CA ALA A 41 -4.16 11.58 -8.03
C ALA A 41 -3.40 10.88 -6.89
N ALA A 42 -3.76 9.62 -6.62
CA ALA A 42 -3.17 8.82 -5.57
C ALA A 42 -1.92 8.07 -6.03
N ILE A 43 -0.90 8.07 -5.19
CA ILE A 43 0.33 7.30 -5.35
C ILE A 43 0.39 6.30 -4.21
N ILE A 44 0.33 5.01 -4.54
CA ILE A 44 0.44 3.92 -3.57
C ILE A 44 1.85 3.36 -3.61
N THR A 45 2.52 3.28 -2.47
CA THR A 45 3.87 2.72 -2.38
C THR A 45 4.12 2.05 -1.04
N TRP A 46 5.34 1.55 -0.83
CA TRP A 46 5.76 0.90 0.41
C TRP A 46 7.28 0.99 0.58
N GLY A 47 7.73 0.73 1.81
CA GLY A 47 9.15 0.58 2.11
C GLY A 47 10.01 1.79 1.74
N SER A 48 11.22 1.53 1.24
CA SER A 48 12.22 2.55 0.92
C SER A 48 11.79 3.53 -0.18
N THR A 49 10.87 3.14 -1.07
CA THR A 49 10.31 3.97 -2.14
C THR A 49 9.53 5.17 -1.61
N THR A 50 9.04 5.10 -0.37
CA THR A 50 8.29 6.17 0.30
C THR A 50 9.05 7.50 0.34
N GLY A 51 10.35 7.46 0.66
CA GLY A 51 11.17 8.66 0.79
C GLY A 51 11.29 9.44 -0.53
N PRO A 52 11.77 8.80 -1.61
CA PRO A 52 11.85 9.41 -2.93
C PRO A 52 10.51 9.93 -3.46
N VAL A 53 9.41 9.18 -3.29
CA VAL A 53 8.06 9.62 -3.72
C VAL A 53 7.62 10.86 -2.96
N ARG A 54 7.74 10.86 -1.63
CA ARG A 54 7.43 12.04 -0.81
C ARG A 54 8.24 13.27 -1.23
N GLN A 55 9.54 13.08 -1.47
CA GLN A 55 10.40 14.20 -1.87
C GLN A 55 10.02 14.72 -3.27
N ALA A 56 9.65 13.83 -4.20
CA ALA A 56 9.16 14.21 -5.51
C ALA A 56 7.86 15.02 -5.41
N MET A 57 6.88 14.54 -4.63
CA MET A 57 5.62 15.25 -4.38
C MET A 57 5.85 16.65 -3.83
N ARG A 58 6.71 16.81 -2.81
CA ARG A 58 7.04 18.13 -2.25
C ARG A 58 7.62 19.11 -3.27
N ARG A 59 8.20 18.62 -4.38
CA ARG A 59 8.77 19.46 -5.45
C ARG A 59 7.71 19.89 -6.47
N ILE A 60 6.82 18.98 -6.87
CA ILE A 60 5.86 19.20 -7.99
C ILE A 60 4.45 19.57 -7.52
N ASP A 61 4.15 19.31 -6.25
CA ASP A 61 2.89 19.61 -5.59
C ASP A 61 3.14 20.07 -4.14
N PRO A 62 3.78 21.24 -3.95
CA PRO A 62 4.16 21.73 -2.62
C PRO A 62 2.95 22.04 -1.71
N HIS A 63 1.76 22.23 -2.30
CA HIS A 63 0.51 22.49 -1.58
C HIS A 63 -0.28 21.20 -1.26
N GLY A 64 0.06 20.07 -1.89
CA GLY A 64 -0.60 18.78 -1.65
C GLY A 64 -2.02 18.70 -2.21
N GLU A 65 -2.32 19.49 -3.23
CA GLU A 65 -3.66 19.65 -3.81
C GLU A 65 -3.85 18.79 -5.07
N ARG A 66 -2.76 18.34 -5.70
CA ARG A 66 -2.78 17.50 -6.91
C ARG A 66 -2.60 16.02 -6.58
N LEU A 67 -1.74 15.72 -5.61
CA LEU A 67 -1.25 14.38 -5.30
C LEU A 67 -1.59 13.96 -3.87
N ARG A 68 -1.85 12.65 -3.71
CA ARG A 68 -2.03 11.99 -2.42
C ARG A 68 -1.10 10.79 -2.32
N LEU A 69 -0.20 10.77 -1.35
CA LEU A 69 0.63 9.61 -1.04
C LEU A 69 -0.12 8.68 -0.10
N ILE A 70 -0.12 7.39 -0.41
CA ILE A 70 -0.55 6.32 0.48
C ILE A 70 0.61 5.32 0.58
N SER A 71 1.42 5.46 1.63
CA SER A 71 2.56 4.58 1.88
C SER A 71 2.19 3.49 2.88
N LEU A 72 2.05 2.25 2.41
CA LEU A 72 1.69 1.11 3.24
C LEU A 72 2.83 0.75 4.20
N ARG A 73 2.48 0.57 5.47
CA ARG A 73 3.35 0.07 6.54
C ARG A 73 2.96 -1.34 6.98
N LEU A 74 1.68 -1.69 6.88
CA LEU A 74 1.16 -3.03 7.11
C LEU A 74 0.82 -3.69 5.77
N ILE A 75 1.52 -4.77 5.43
CA ILE A 75 1.25 -5.55 4.21
C ILE A 75 0.24 -6.67 4.47
N SER A 76 0.29 -7.26 5.67
CA SER A 76 -0.61 -8.34 6.11
C SER A 76 -0.87 -8.24 7.63
N PRO A 77 -2.12 -8.40 8.10
CA PRO A 77 -3.32 -8.62 7.31
C PRO A 77 -3.70 -7.38 6.47
N ALA A 78 -4.24 -7.62 5.28
CA ALA A 78 -4.68 -6.54 4.39
C ALA A 78 -5.78 -5.71 5.06
N GLN A 79 -5.81 -4.41 4.78
CA GLN A 79 -6.76 -3.44 5.34
C GLN A 79 -7.64 -2.85 4.22
N PRO A 80 -8.49 -3.65 3.56
CA PRO A 80 -9.19 -3.23 2.34
C PRO A 80 -10.10 -2.03 2.55
N GLU A 81 -10.84 -1.98 3.66
CA GLU A 81 -11.71 -0.85 3.99
C GLU A 81 -10.91 0.44 4.23
N CYS A 82 -9.75 0.35 4.89
CA CYS A 82 -8.89 1.49 5.13
C CYS A 82 -8.32 2.04 3.83
N LEU A 83 -7.85 1.17 2.92
CA LEU A 83 -7.35 1.59 1.62
C LEU A 83 -8.46 2.19 0.75
N ALA A 84 -9.66 1.57 0.74
CA ALA A 84 -10.82 2.10 0.01
C ALA A 84 -11.20 3.50 0.50
N ARG A 85 -11.21 3.75 1.82
CA ARG A 85 -11.43 5.09 2.37
C ARG A 85 -10.33 6.08 1.98
N ALA A 86 -9.06 5.66 1.99
CA ALA A 86 -7.95 6.54 1.61
C ALA A 86 -7.97 6.91 0.12
N LEU A 87 -8.48 6.02 -0.74
CA LEU A 87 -8.65 6.22 -2.17
C LEU A 87 -9.97 6.91 -2.55
N ALA A 88 -10.85 7.18 -1.59
CA ALA A 88 -12.12 7.85 -1.87
C ALA A 88 -11.86 9.24 -2.49
N GLY A 89 -12.53 9.52 -3.61
CA GLY A 89 -12.37 10.75 -4.37
C GLY A 89 -11.13 10.79 -5.27
N CYS A 90 -10.27 9.77 -5.26
CA CYS A 90 -9.16 9.69 -6.20
C CYS A 90 -9.64 9.25 -7.58
N GLU A 91 -9.21 9.99 -8.60
CA GLU A 91 -9.57 9.76 -10.00
C GLU A 91 -8.49 9.00 -10.76
N ARG A 92 -7.24 9.07 -10.26
CA ARG A 92 -6.08 8.42 -10.86
C ARG A 92 -5.25 7.75 -9.78
N ILE A 93 -4.75 6.57 -10.06
CA ILE A 93 -3.96 5.78 -9.11
C ILE A 93 -2.69 5.29 -9.80
N MET A 94 -1.54 5.53 -9.18
CA MET A 94 -0.26 4.95 -9.58
C MET A 94 0.34 4.15 -8.43
N VAL A 95 0.72 2.91 -8.71
CA VAL A 95 1.54 2.11 -7.80
C VAL A 95 3.01 2.28 -8.17
N VAL A 96 3.83 2.67 -7.20
CA VAL A 96 5.28 2.81 -7.39
C VAL A 96 6.01 1.79 -6.54
N GLU A 97 6.81 0.93 -7.17
CA GLU A 97 7.59 -0.09 -6.46
C GLU A 97 8.93 -0.40 -7.13
N GLN A 98 9.88 -0.87 -6.32
CA GLN A 98 11.19 -1.28 -6.81
C GLN A 98 11.29 -2.82 -6.86
N SER A 99 10.60 -3.44 -7.82
CA SER A 99 10.62 -4.90 -7.97
C SER A 99 10.55 -5.31 -9.44
N GLN A 100 11.16 -6.45 -9.77
CA GLN A 100 11.15 -7.02 -11.14
C GLN A 100 9.76 -7.58 -11.52
N MET A 101 9.07 -8.18 -10.55
CA MET A 101 7.82 -8.93 -10.77
C MET A 101 6.57 -8.13 -10.41
N ALA A 102 6.71 -6.85 -10.05
CA ALA A 102 5.62 -6.04 -9.52
C ALA A 102 4.90 -6.74 -8.33
N GLN A 103 5.69 -7.24 -7.37
CA GLN A 103 5.17 -8.07 -6.29
C GLN A 103 4.16 -7.34 -5.42
N PHE A 104 4.42 -6.05 -5.15
CA PHE A 104 3.51 -5.24 -4.36
C PHE A 104 2.22 -4.96 -5.13
N PHE A 105 2.31 -4.61 -6.41
CA PHE A 105 1.13 -4.44 -7.26
C PHE A 105 0.29 -5.73 -7.36
N GLY A 106 0.93 -6.89 -7.51
CA GLY A 106 0.26 -8.18 -7.52
C GLY A 106 -0.48 -8.47 -6.21
N HIS A 107 0.18 -8.24 -5.06
CA HIS A 107 -0.44 -8.36 -3.73
C HIS A 107 -1.63 -7.42 -3.58
N LEU A 108 -1.45 -6.17 -3.99
CA LEU A 108 -2.47 -5.15 -3.99
C LEU A 108 -3.71 -5.58 -4.79
N LYS A 109 -3.54 -6.09 -6.01
CA LYS A 109 -4.66 -6.60 -6.83
C LYS A 109 -5.31 -7.86 -6.24
N ALA A 110 -4.58 -8.66 -5.50
CA ALA A 110 -5.10 -9.89 -4.90
C ALA A 110 -5.90 -9.65 -3.62
N GLN A 111 -5.59 -8.58 -2.88
CA GLN A 111 -6.15 -8.32 -1.54
C GLN A 111 -7.11 -7.12 -1.51
N PHE A 112 -7.10 -6.27 -2.53
CA PHE A 112 -7.86 -5.04 -2.58
C PHE A 112 -8.60 -4.93 -3.92
N ASP A 113 -9.79 -4.33 -3.88
CA ASP A 113 -10.54 -3.99 -5.09
C ASP A 113 -9.98 -2.70 -5.70
N LEU A 114 -8.76 -2.81 -6.24
CA LEU A 114 -8.13 -1.68 -6.92
C LEU A 114 -8.84 -1.42 -8.24
N PRO A 115 -9.13 -0.15 -8.56
CA PRO A 115 -9.70 0.18 -9.85
C PRO A 115 -8.87 -0.40 -10.98
N SER A 116 -9.56 -0.89 -12.02
CA SER A 116 -8.93 -1.52 -13.19
C SER A 116 -7.92 -0.63 -13.92
N HIS A 117 -7.97 0.67 -13.67
CA HIS A 117 -7.13 1.71 -14.27
C HIS A 117 -5.92 2.11 -13.40
N ALA A 118 -5.55 1.33 -12.38
CA ALA A 118 -4.34 1.60 -11.61
C ALA A 118 -3.08 1.45 -12.49
N ASP A 119 -2.37 2.57 -12.69
CA ASP A 119 -1.09 2.61 -13.38
C ASP A 119 0.01 2.01 -12.51
N LEU A 120 1.06 1.49 -13.15
CA LEU A 120 2.20 0.88 -12.47
C LEU A 120 3.51 1.51 -12.94
N TYR A 121 4.31 1.94 -11.98
CA TYR A 121 5.72 2.22 -12.18
C TYR A 121 6.57 1.27 -11.32
N ALA A 122 6.96 0.15 -11.94
CA ALA A 122 7.85 -0.84 -11.34
C ALA A 122 9.23 -0.78 -12.00
N ARG A 123 10.29 -0.63 -11.19
CA ARG A 123 11.67 -0.66 -11.68
C ARG A 123 12.52 -1.64 -10.86
N PRO A 124 13.25 -2.59 -11.48
CA PRO A 124 14.22 -3.42 -10.78
C PRO A 124 15.56 -2.71 -10.57
N GLY A 125 16.45 -3.36 -9.82
CA GLY A 125 17.87 -3.00 -9.76
C GLY A 125 18.33 -2.53 -8.38
N PRO A 126 19.65 -2.37 -8.20
CA PRO A 126 20.26 -2.14 -6.89
C PRO A 126 20.15 -0.69 -6.43
N GLN A 127 19.95 0.26 -7.35
CA GLN A 127 19.89 1.68 -7.01
C GLN A 127 18.47 2.06 -6.56
N PRO A 128 18.32 2.70 -5.39
CA PRO A 128 17.06 3.29 -4.96
C PRO A 128 16.53 4.27 -5.99
N PHE A 129 15.21 4.46 -6.03
CA PHE A 129 14.61 5.57 -6.75
C PHE A 129 15.20 6.90 -6.30
N ARG A 130 15.44 7.78 -7.26
CA ARG A 130 15.80 9.16 -6.96
C ARG A 130 14.55 10.04 -7.06
N ALA A 131 14.51 11.10 -6.25
CA ALA A 131 13.35 11.98 -6.23
C ALA A 131 13.16 12.78 -7.53
N ASP A 132 14.23 13.05 -8.28
CA ASP A 132 14.18 13.71 -9.60
C ASP A 132 13.56 12.79 -10.66
N GLU A 133 13.96 11.51 -10.69
CA GLU A 133 13.38 10.46 -11.53
C GLU A 133 11.87 10.31 -11.27
N ILE A 134 11.47 10.22 -10.01
CA ILE A 134 10.05 10.09 -9.64
C ILE A 134 9.27 11.36 -9.99
N ALA A 135 9.81 12.56 -9.73
CA ALA A 135 9.14 13.81 -10.06
C ALA A 135 8.86 13.92 -11.56
N ALA A 136 9.84 13.60 -12.41
CA ALA A 136 9.67 13.59 -13.86
C ALA A 136 8.59 12.58 -14.28
N LYS A 137 8.59 11.38 -13.69
CA LYS A 137 7.57 10.36 -14.01
C LYS A 137 6.16 10.79 -13.59
N LEU A 138 6.02 11.46 -12.44
CA LEU A 138 4.74 11.94 -11.95
C LEU A 138 4.19 13.10 -12.80
N GLU A 139 5.03 14.04 -13.24
CA GLU A 139 4.57 15.11 -14.15
C GLU A 139 4.15 14.58 -15.52
N ASP A 140 4.91 13.63 -16.08
CA ASP A 140 4.51 12.89 -17.30
C ASP A 140 3.18 12.17 -17.10
N TRP A 141 3.01 11.51 -15.96
CA TRP A 141 1.77 10.81 -15.63
C TRP A 141 0.59 11.78 -15.47
N LEU A 142 0.76 12.93 -14.82
CA LEU A 142 -0.30 13.89 -14.55
C LEU A 142 -0.76 14.70 -15.77
N SER A 143 0.09 14.78 -16.80
CA SER A 143 -0.22 15.43 -18.08
C SER A 143 -1.33 14.70 -18.83
#